data_AF-A0AAE1ETU0-F1
#
_entry.id   AF-A0AAE1ETU0-F1
#
_cell.length_a   1.000
_cell.length_b   1.000
_cell.length_c   1.000
_cell.angle_alpha   90.00
_cell.angle_beta   90.00
_cell.angle_gamma   90.00
#
_symmetry.space_group_name_H-M   'P 1'
#
loop_
_entity.id
_entity.type
_entity.pdbx_description
1 polymer ?
#
loop_
_entity_poly.entity_id
_entity_poly.type
_entity_poly.pdbx_seq_one_letter_code
_entity_poly.pdbx_strand_id
1 'polypeptide(L)'
;MDCYDGSDEWHCQPDDFVQCGSGKRIHRHFWCDGLLHCDDNHADEANCTAMCGPGEYRCASGRCIHEGHVCDGLCDCLDCEDEHQHHCHHYYTTVSGM
;
A
#
# COMPACT_ATOMS: atom_id res chain seq x y z
N MET A 1 -5.27 25.37 13.59
CA MET A 1 -5.22 24.90 12.18
C MET A 1 -6.28 23.83 12.09
N ASP A 2 -7.46 24.28 11.71
CA ASP A 2 -8.72 23.53 11.74
C ASP A 2 -8.87 22.79 10.41
N CYS A 3 -8.93 21.45 10.45
CA CYS A 3 -9.32 20.67 9.27
C CYS A 3 -10.82 20.86 9.01
N TYR A 4 -11.19 20.91 7.72
CA TYR A 4 -12.51 21.31 7.19
C TYR A 4 -13.70 20.43 7.65
N ASP A 5 -13.45 19.31 8.32
CA ASP A 5 -14.48 18.37 8.76
C ASP A 5 -14.59 18.22 10.29
N GLY A 6 -13.70 18.84 11.07
CA GLY A 6 -13.83 18.88 12.52
C GLY A 6 -13.64 17.54 13.24
N SER A 7 -13.09 16.51 12.59
CA SER A 7 -12.73 15.27 13.27
C SER A 7 -11.43 15.45 14.10
N ASP A 8 -11.63 15.34 15.41
CA ASP A 8 -10.76 15.62 16.53
C ASP A 8 -9.52 14.70 16.71
N GLU A 9 -8.35 15.27 16.46
CA GLU A 9 -7.16 15.32 17.35
C GLU A 9 -6.38 14.07 17.81
N TRP A 10 -6.33 12.95 17.09
CA TRP A 10 -5.22 11.97 17.26
C TRP A 10 -4.77 11.40 15.90
N HIS A 11 -3.52 11.68 15.49
CA HIS A 11 -2.89 11.32 14.20
C HIS A 11 -3.31 12.13 12.95
N CYS A 12 -3.09 13.45 12.97
CA CYS A 12 -2.88 14.18 11.71
C CYS A 12 -1.38 14.24 11.43
N GLN A 13 -0.79 13.11 11.03
CA GLN A 13 0.58 13.11 10.55
C GLN A 13 0.57 13.58 9.08
N PRO A 14 1.50 14.46 8.67
CA PRO A 14 1.57 14.94 7.29
C PRO A 14 1.75 13.81 6.26
N ASP A 15 2.20 12.63 6.71
CA ASP A 15 2.30 11.41 5.92
C ASP A 15 0.94 10.83 5.49
N ASP A 16 -0.16 11.19 6.16
CA ASP A 16 -1.49 10.62 5.88
C ASP A 16 -2.21 11.23 4.68
N PHE A 17 -1.65 12.29 4.09
CA PHE A 17 -2.26 12.96 2.94
C PHE A 17 -1.31 12.96 1.75
N VAL A 18 -1.83 12.48 0.63
CA VAL A 18 -1.17 12.43 -0.66
C VAL A 18 -1.78 13.48 -1.59
N GLN A 19 -0.94 14.10 -2.40
CA GLN A 19 -1.36 15.17 -3.28
C GLN A 19 -1.48 14.67 -4.72
N CYS A 20 -2.68 14.79 -5.26
CA CYS A 20 -3.01 14.62 -6.66
C CYS A 20 -2.13 15.46 -7.58
N GLY A 21 -2.02 15.03 -8.84
CA GLY A 21 -1.42 15.82 -9.92
C GLY A 21 -2.00 17.23 -10.06
N SER A 22 -3.32 17.40 -9.86
CA SER A 22 -3.96 18.73 -9.89
C SER A 22 -3.74 19.59 -8.64
N GLY A 23 -3.11 19.07 -7.58
CA GLY A 23 -2.94 19.76 -6.31
C GLY A 23 -4.02 19.50 -5.23
N LYS A 24 -5.04 18.70 -5.54
CA LYS A 24 -6.00 18.19 -4.53
C LYS A 24 -5.28 17.27 -3.54
N ARG A 25 -5.60 17.36 -2.25
CA ARG A 25 -5.08 16.46 -1.22
C ARG A 25 -6.15 15.48 -0.80
N ILE A 26 -5.80 14.20 -0.80
CA ILE A 26 -6.67 13.11 -0.36
C ILE A 26 -5.91 12.29 0.68
N HIS A 27 -6.64 11.57 1.51
CA HIS A 27 -6.02 10.66 2.47
C HIS A 27 -5.27 9.54 1.74
N ARG A 28 -4.17 9.04 2.31
CA ARG A 28 -3.38 7.95 1.74
C ARG A 28 -4.21 6.70 1.47
N HIS A 29 -5.23 6.48 2.31
CA HIS A 29 -6.14 5.34 2.20
C HIS A 29 -7.06 5.43 0.97
N PHE A 30 -7.23 6.64 0.41
CA PHE A 30 -7.97 6.88 -0.83
C PHE A 30 -7.10 6.82 -2.08
N TRP A 31 -5.83 6.45 -1.94
CA TRP A 31 -4.95 6.22 -3.08
C TRP A 31 -5.03 4.73 -3.43
N CYS A 32 -5.40 4.42 -4.68
CA CYS A 32 -5.62 3.05 -5.13
C CYS A 32 -6.67 2.26 -4.33
N ASP A 33 -7.72 2.91 -3.84
CA ASP A 33 -8.82 2.24 -3.14
C ASP A 33 -9.91 1.73 -4.09
N GLY A 34 -9.72 1.92 -5.40
CA GLY A 34 -10.65 1.52 -6.44
C GLY A 34 -11.81 2.50 -6.59
N LEU A 35 -11.76 3.63 -5.89
CA LEU A 35 -12.73 4.70 -5.97
C LEU A 35 -12.04 5.98 -6.43
N LEU A 36 -12.78 6.76 -7.21
CA LEU A 36 -12.26 7.98 -7.76
C LEU A 36 -12.28 9.12 -6.74
N HIS A 37 -11.12 9.41 -6.18
CA HIS A 37 -10.89 10.51 -5.27
C HIS A 37 -10.14 11.67 -5.94
N CYS A 38 -9.38 11.43 -7.00
CA CYS A 38 -8.61 12.46 -7.70
C CYS A 38 -9.30 12.94 -8.99
N ASP A 39 -9.42 14.27 -9.15
CA ASP A 39 -10.00 14.90 -10.34
C ASP A 39 -9.02 14.93 -11.55
N ASP A 40 -7.75 14.54 -11.36
CA ASP A 40 -6.69 14.57 -12.38
C ASP A 40 -6.62 13.29 -13.21
N ASN A 41 -7.57 13.03 -14.11
CA ASN A 41 -7.55 11.79 -14.91
C ASN A 41 -7.41 10.52 -14.05
N HIS A 42 -7.98 10.55 -12.84
CA HIS A 42 -7.93 9.44 -11.90
C HIS A 42 -6.51 9.20 -11.37
N ALA A 43 -5.64 10.19 -11.20
CA ALA A 43 -4.23 9.99 -10.80
C ALA A 43 -4.01 9.18 -9.50
N ASP A 44 -5.00 9.13 -8.63
CA ASP A 44 -5.05 8.24 -7.45
C ASP A 44 -5.21 6.75 -7.82
N GLU A 45 -5.84 6.47 -8.96
CA GLU A 45 -6.06 5.13 -9.52
C GLU A 45 -5.23 4.87 -10.80
N ALA A 46 -4.70 5.92 -11.41
CA ALA A 46 -3.99 5.91 -12.68
C ALA A 46 -2.51 5.80 -12.38
N ASN A 47 -1.90 4.73 -12.90
CA ASN A 47 -0.55 4.33 -12.52
C ASN A 47 -0.45 3.92 -11.05
N CYS A 48 -1.51 3.26 -10.56
CA CYS A 48 -1.38 2.35 -9.43
C CYS A 48 -0.48 1.16 -9.84
N THR A 49 0.82 1.42 -9.97
CA THR A 49 1.85 0.39 -10.01
C THR A 49 1.99 -0.10 -8.58
N ALA A 50 0.91 -0.67 -8.03
CA ALA A 50 0.68 -1.08 -6.64
C ALA A 50 1.95 -1.02 -5.80
N MET A 51 2.30 0.18 -5.35
CA MET A 51 3.32 0.35 -4.35
C MET A 51 2.55 0.07 -3.08
N CYS A 52 2.51 -1.21 -2.72
CA CYS A 52 2.19 -1.59 -1.36
C CYS A 52 2.96 -0.64 -0.44
N GLY A 53 2.30 -0.17 0.62
CA GLY A 53 2.84 0.84 1.50
C GLY A 53 4.22 0.46 2.04
N PRO A 54 4.93 1.41 2.67
CA PRO A 54 6.22 1.12 3.29
C PRO A 54 6.06 -0.05 4.28
N GLY A 55 6.76 -1.15 4.00
CA GLY A 55 6.68 -2.39 4.77
C GLY A 55 5.58 -3.37 4.35
N GLU A 56 5.02 -3.19 3.16
CA GLU A 56 4.08 -4.14 2.56
C GLU A 56 4.69 -4.81 1.32
N TYR A 57 4.42 -6.10 1.18
CA TYR A 57 4.81 -6.94 0.07
C TYR A 57 3.66 -7.12 -0.93
N ARG A 58 3.99 -7.08 -2.22
CA ARG A 58 3.02 -7.24 -3.30
C ARG A 58 2.99 -8.68 -3.81
N CYS A 59 1.86 -9.35 -3.60
CA CYS A 59 1.52 -10.58 -4.29
C CYS A 59 1.45 -10.35 -5.81
N ALA A 60 1.85 -11.33 -6.62
CA ALA A 60 1.65 -11.40 -8.07
C ALA A 60 0.17 -11.23 -8.46
N SER A 61 -0.74 -11.64 -7.58
CA SER A 61 -2.17 -11.38 -7.69
C SER A 61 -2.54 -9.88 -7.64
N GLY A 62 -1.62 -9.01 -7.24
CA GLY A 62 -1.81 -7.57 -7.05
C GLY A 62 -2.23 -7.17 -5.64
N ARG A 63 -2.47 -8.14 -4.74
CA ARG A 63 -2.77 -7.91 -3.32
C ARG A 63 -1.52 -7.43 -2.58
N CYS A 64 -1.70 -6.53 -1.62
CA CYS A 64 -0.67 -6.13 -0.67
C CYS A 64 -0.86 -6.87 0.65
N ILE A 65 0.23 -7.41 1.18
CA ILE A 65 0.31 -8.05 2.49
C ILE A 65 1.44 -7.39 3.27
N HIS A 66 1.51 -7.57 4.59
CA HIS A 66 2.62 -7.03 5.37
C HIS A 66 3.93 -7.77 5.01
N GLU A 67 5.08 -7.09 4.98
CA GLU A 67 6.39 -7.72 4.69
C GLU A 67 6.70 -8.88 5.66
N GLY A 68 6.21 -8.75 6.89
CA GLY A 68 6.35 -9.77 7.94
C GLY A 68 5.46 -11.00 7.76
N HIS A 69 4.51 -10.97 6.81
CA HIS A 69 3.69 -12.12 6.44
C HIS A 69 4.27 -12.87 5.23
N VAL A 70 5.43 -12.43 4.71
CA VAL A 70 6.12 -13.17 3.66
C VAL A 70 6.89 -14.31 4.33
N CYS A 71 6.53 -15.55 4.00
CA CYS A 71 7.20 -16.76 4.51
C CYS A 71 7.08 -16.93 6.02
N ASP A 72 5.94 -16.55 6.59
CA ASP A 72 5.62 -16.68 8.01
C ASP A 72 4.90 -18.00 8.34
N GLY A 73 4.62 -18.82 7.31
CA GLY A 73 3.92 -20.09 7.42
C GLY A 73 2.41 -19.99 7.24
N LEU A 74 1.89 -18.81 6.89
CA LEU A 74 0.48 -18.54 6.62
C LEU A 74 0.27 -18.11 5.17
N CYS A 75 -0.86 -18.51 4.59
CA CYS A 75 -1.19 -18.12 3.23
C CYS A 75 -1.93 -16.78 3.23
N ASP A 76 -1.19 -15.69 3.04
CA ASP A 76 -1.70 -14.33 3.02
C ASP A 76 -1.98 -13.83 1.58
N CYS A 77 -1.28 -14.35 0.58
CA CYS A 77 -1.62 -14.13 -0.83
C CYS A 77 -2.68 -15.11 -1.34
N LEU A 78 -3.40 -14.73 -2.41
CA LEU A 78 -4.51 -15.53 -2.97
C LEU A 78 -4.10 -16.94 -3.40
N ASP A 79 -2.86 -17.09 -3.88
CA ASP A 79 -2.31 -18.37 -4.36
C ASP A 79 -1.27 -18.96 -3.38
N CYS A 80 -1.22 -18.46 -2.14
CA CYS A 80 -0.16 -18.79 -1.17
C CYS A 80 1.25 -18.56 -1.72
N GLU A 81 1.38 -17.60 -2.63
CA GLU A 81 2.63 -17.30 -3.30
C GLU A 81 3.69 -16.70 -2.39
N ASP A 82 3.25 -16.01 -1.36
CA ASP A 82 4.06 -15.58 -0.21
C ASP A 82 4.70 -16.73 0.55
N GLU A 83 4.15 -17.95 0.45
CA GLU A 83 4.67 -19.17 1.09
C GLU A 83 5.34 -20.13 0.11
N HIS A 84 5.41 -19.78 -1.17
CA HIS A 84 6.08 -20.63 -2.15
C HIS A 84 7.58 -20.72 -1.85
N GLN A 85 8.11 -21.95 -1.76
CA GLN A 85 9.50 -22.22 -1.38
C GLN A 85 10.54 -21.47 -2.24
N HIS A 86 10.27 -21.33 -3.54
CA HIS A 86 11.12 -20.57 -4.47
C HIS A 86 11.08 -19.06 -4.20
N HIS A 87 9.93 -18.57 -3.78
CA HIS A 87 9.70 -17.18 -3.46
C HIS A 87 10.32 -16.80 -2.12
N CYS A 88 10.15 -17.67 -1.12
CA CYS A 88 10.79 -17.55 0.17
C CYS A 88 12.30 -17.58 0.10
N HIS A 89 12.87 -18.51 -0.67
CA HIS A 89 14.32 -18.54 -0.83
C HIS A 89 14.85 -17.23 -1.42
N HIS A 90 14.17 -16.69 -2.43
CA HIS A 90 14.54 -15.40 -3.00
C HIS A 90 14.39 -14.27 -1.98
N TYR A 91 13.25 -14.19 -1.28
CA TYR A 91 12.98 -13.20 -0.24
C TYR A 91 14.05 -13.19 0.85
N TYR A 92 14.42 -14.35 1.40
CA TYR A 92 15.49 -14.46 2.40
C TYR A 92 16.87 -14.05 1.85
N THR A 93 17.17 -14.31 0.58
CA THR A 93 18.46 -13.93 -0.04
C THR A 93 18.56 -12.46 -0.43
N THR A 94 17.45 -11.79 -0.80
CA THR A 94 17.47 -10.40 -1.27
C THR A 94 17.02 -9.37 -0.25
N VAL A 95 16.16 -9.75 0.71
CA VAL A 95 15.52 -8.83 1.65
C VAL A 95 15.95 -9.10 3.08
N SER A 96 15.89 -10.37 3.52
CA SER A 96 16.21 -10.74 4.91
C SER A 96 17.71 -10.91 5.19
N GLY A 97 18.57 -10.75 4.17
CA GLY A 97 20.02 -10.58 4.31
C GLY A 97 20.69 -11.56 5.28
N MET A 98 20.88 -12.81 4.84
CA MET A 98 21.87 -13.73 5.42
C MET A 98 23.16 -13.70 4.59
#